data_AF-A0A958H3D6-F1
#
_entry.id   AF-A0A958H3D6-F1
#
_cell.length_a   1.000
_cell.length_b   1.000
_cell.length_c   1.000
_cell.angle_alpha   90.00
_cell.angle_beta   90.00
_cell.angle_gamma   90.00
#
_symmetry.space_group_name_H-M   'P 1'
#
loop_
_entity.id
_entity.type
_entity.pdbx_description
1 polymer ?
#
loop_
_entity_poly.entity_id
_entity_poly.type
_entity_poly.pdbx_seq_one_letter_code
_entity_poly.pdbx_strand_id
1 'polypeptide(L)'
;MSDEPDSGFPTNNAVWVQTFIEEEKGRFVVYIEVGFWEPNEPDTIQTIRRRIQAYPKRRAAEIAAHWIERAAKKDLRQPPLGF
;
A
#
# COMPACT_ATOMS: atom_id res chain seq x y z
N MET A 1 17.82 -18.26 -13.65
CA MET A 1 17.53 -16.85 -13.94
C MET A 1 16.01 -16.78 -13.98
N SER A 2 15.40 -16.45 -12.85
CA SER A 2 13.93 -16.50 -12.71
C SER A 2 13.39 -15.16 -13.14
N ASP A 3 12.69 -15.12 -14.27
CA ASP A 3 11.82 -14.01 -14.64
C ASP A 3 10.62 -14.04 -13.67
N GLU A 4 10.72 -13.28 -12.57
CA GLU A 4 9.52 -12.81 -11.91
C GLU A 4 8.80 -11.89 -12.90
N PRO A 5 7.48 -12.06 -13.13
CA PRO A 5 6.74 -11.14 -13.96
C PRO A 5 6.85 -9.75 -13.33
N ASP A 6 7.59 -8.87 -14.00
CA ASP A 6 7.62 -7.45 -13.70
C ASP A 6 6.18 -6.99 -13.57
N SER A 7 5.77 -6.62 -12.36
CA SER A 7 4.37 -6.52 -11.98
C SER A 7 3.60 -5.41 -12.72
N GLY A 8 4.22 -4.74 -13.71
CA GLY A 8 3.63 -3.70 -14.54
C GLY A 8 3.29 -2.42 -13.79
N PHE A 9 3.47 -2.41 -12.46
CA PHE A 9 3.18 -1.27 -11.63
C PHE A 9 4.40 -0.34 -11.62
N PRO A 10 4.22 0.94 -11.98
CA PRO A 10 5.30 1.92 -11.89
C PRO A 10 5.68 2.08 -10.42
N THR A 11 6.73 1.38 -9.99
CA THR A 11 7.26 1.38 -8.62
C THR A 11 7.64 2.78 -8.13
N ASN A 12 7.77 3.74 -9.06
CA ASN A 12 8.18 5.11 -8.81
C ASN A 12 7.05 6.16 -8.84
N ASN A 13 5.79 5.74 -8.89
CA ASN A 13 4.64 6.65 -8.98
C ASN A 13 3.66 6.54 -7.80
N ALA A 14 4.05 5.91 -6.69
CA ALA A 14 3.20 5.85 -5.50
C ALA A 14 3.02 7.26 -4.88
N VAL A 15 1.77 7.66 -4.70
CA VAL A 15 1.38 9.02 -4.26
C VAL A 15 0.79 9.07 -2.86
N TRP A 16 0.11 8.01 -2.45
CA TRP A 16 -0.45 7.89 -1.12
C TRP A 16 -0.52 6.42 -0.72
N VAL A 17 -0.52 6.17 0.58
CA VAL A 17 -0.70 4.85 1.16
C VAL A 17 -1.55 4.93 2.42
N GLN A 18 -2.42 3.95 2.60
CA GLN A 18 -3.22 3.75 3.80
C GLN A 18 -3.27 2.27 4.16
N THR A 19 -3.48 1.98 5.45
CA THR A 19 -3.76 0.62 5.90
C THR A 19 -5.17 0.49 6.47
N PHE A 20 -5.79 -0.66 6.25
CA PHE A 20 -7.13 -0.99 6.71
C PHE A 20 -7.12 -2.31 7.48
N ILE A 21 -8.01 -2.42 8.45
CA ILE A 21 -8.21 -3.67 9.20
C ILE A 21 -9.66 -4.07 9.04
N GLU A 22 -9.87 -5.25 8.47
CA GLU A 22 -11.20 -5.87 8.35
C GLU A 22 -11.25 -7.15 9.17
N GLU A 23 -12.43 -7.46 9.72
CA GLU A 23 -12.64 -8.73 10.40
C GLU A 23 -13.20 -9.76 9.41
N GLU A 24 -12.45 -10.84 9.21
CA GLU A 24 -12.83 -11.94 8.32
C GLU A 24 -12.71 -13.26 9.07
N LYS A 25 -13.82 -14.00 9.19
CA LYS A 25 -13.85 -15.34 9.81
C LYS A 25 -13.19 -15.36 11.20
N GLY A 26 -13.44 -14.33 12.01
CA GLY A 26 -12.88 -14.18 13.37
C GLY A 26 -11.38 -13.83 13.41
N ARG A 27 -10.82 -13.33 12.31
CA ARG A 27 -9.44 -12.85 12.20
C ARG A 27 -9.43 -11.40 11.76
N PHE A 28 -8.43 -10.65 12.22
CA PHE A 28 -8.24 -9.24 11.84
C PHE A 28 -7.22 -9.17 10.71
N VAL A 29 -7.69 -8.91 9.50
CA VAL A 29 -6.90 -8.89 8.28
C VAL A 29 -6.43 -7.47 8.00
N VAL A 30 -5.10 -7.29 7.92
CA VAL A 30 -4.49 -6.04 7.51
C VAL A 30 -4.41 -5.99 5.99
N TYR A 31 -4.96 -4.93 5.42
CA TYR A 31 -4.83 -4.55 4.04
C TYR A 31 -3.96 -3.30 3.93
N ILE A 32 -3.19 -3.21 2.85
CA ILE A 32 -2.56 -1.97 2.40
C ILE A 32 -3.26 -1.51 1.13
N GLU A 33 -3.47 -0.22 1.01
CA GLU A 33 -3.99 0.43 -0.18
C GLU A 33 -3.01 1.50 -0.62
N VAL A 34 -2.60 1.45 -1.89
CA VAL A 34 -1.60 2.35 -2.45
C VAL A 34 -2.20 2.99 -3.69
N GLY A 35 -2.13 4.32 -3.76
CA GLY A 35 -2.46 5.08 -4.96
C GLY A 35 -1.22 5.32 -5.81
N PHE A 36 -1.36 5.18 -7.13
CA PHE A 36 -0.32 5.46 -8.11
C PHE A 36 -0.82 6.47 -9.14
N TRP A 37 0.03 7.42 -9.54
CA TRP A 37 -0.24 8.23 -10.73
C TRP A 37 -0.20 7.34 -11.98
N GLU A 38 -1.25 7.44 -12.80
CA GLU A 38 -1.27 6.81 -14.11
C GLU A 38 -0.29 7.54 -15.05
N PRO A 39 0.71 6.87 -15.63
CA PRO A 39 1.75 7.54 -16.42
C PRO A 39 1.21 8.35 -17.62
N ASN A 40 0.05 7.97 -18.14
CA ASN A 40 -0.56 8.57 -19.32
C ASN A 40 -1.77 9.47 -18.98
N GLU A 41 -2.19 9.53 -17.71
CA GLU A 41 -3.36 10.28 -17.25
C GLU A 41 -3.06 10.94 -15.90
N PRO A 42 -2.48 12.15 -15.90
CA PRO A 42 -1.97 12.80 -14.67
C PRO A 42 -3.06 13.18 -13.66
N ASP A 43 -4.33 13.14 -14.05
CA ASP A 43 -5.47 13.39 -13.15
C ASP A 43 -6.12 12.09 -12.63
N THR A 44 -5.63 10.93 -13.07
CA THR A 44 -6.14 9.61 -12.69
C THR A 44 -5.19 8.96 -11.68
N ILE A 45 -5.73 8.59 -10.52
CA ILE A 45 -5.02 7.79 -9.51
C ILE A 45 -5.55 6.36 -9.57
N GLN A 46 -4.70 5.42 -9.94
CA GLN A 46 -5.01 4.00 -9.81
C GLN A 46 -4.76 3.56 -8.38
N THR A 47 -5.75 2.90 -7.78
CA THR A 47 -5.64 2.41 -6.41
C THR A 47 -5.56 0.89 -6.40
N ILE A 48 -4.58 0.37 -5.66
CA ILE A 48 -4.37 -1.07 -5.51
C ILE A 48 -4.50 -1.42 -4.04
N ARG A 49 -5.45 -2.30 -3.74
CA ARG A 49 -5.62 -2.89 -2.41
C ARG A 49 -5.00 -4.28 -2.36
N ARG A 50 -4.11 -4.51 -1.39
CA ARG A 50 -3.46 -5.81 -1.17
C ARG A 50 -3.67 -6.29 0.25
N ARG A 51 -3.98 -7.59 0.36
CA ARG A 51 -4.01 -8.30 1.64
C ARG A 51 -2.59 -8.57 2.09
N ILE A 52 -2.25 -8.19 3.32
CA ILE A 52 -0.91 -8.44 3.89
C ILE A 52 -0.95 -9.69 4.77
N GLN A 53 -1.68 -9.64 5.88
CA GLN A 53 -1.68 -10.72 6.86
C GLN A 53 -2.91 -10.71 7.76
N ALA A 54 -3.29 -11.87 8.29
CA ALA A 54 -4.41 -12.05 9.22
C ALA A 54 -3.93 -12.36 10.65
N TYR A 55 -4.38 -11.57 11.62
CA TYR A 55 -4.01 -11.68 13.02
C TYR A 55 -5.15 -12.22 13.89
N PRO A 56 -4.85 -12.96 14.97
CA PRO A 56 -5.87 -13.46 15.89
C PRO A 56 -6.44 -12.37 16.83
N LYS A 57 -5.72 -11.25 17.01
CA LYS A 57 -6.10 -10.16 17.92
C LYS A 57 -6.07 -8.83 17.19
N ARG A 58 -7.11 -8.00 17.39
CA ARG A 58 -7.22 -6.67 16.80
C ARG A 58 -6.00 -5.80 17.10
N ARG A 59 -5.54 -5.81 18.36
CA ARG A 59 -4.38 -5.02 18.78
C ARG A 59 -3.08 -5.37 18.02
N ALA A 60 -2.91 -6.65 17.67
CA ALA A 60 -1.75 -7.08 16.88
C ALA A 60 -1.85 -6.58 15.42
N ALA A 61 -3.06 -6.64 14.84
CA ALA A 61 -3.32 -6.07 13.51
C ALA A 61 -3.09 -4.55 13.49
N GLU A 62 -3.53 -3.81 14.52
CA GLU A 62 -3.32 -2.37 14.64
C GLU A 62 -1.84 -1.99 14.69
N ILE A 63 -1.06 -2.70 15.49
CA ILE A 63 0.39 -2.49 15.57
C ILE A 63 1.01 -2.75 14.19
N ALA A 64 0.71 -3.90 13.58
CA ALA A 64 1.25 -4.24 12.26
C ALA A 64 0.87 -3.20 11.19
N ALA A 65 -0.41 -2.82 11.12
CA ALA A 65 -0.92 -1.80 10.21
C ALA A 65 -0.15 -0.48 10.37
N HIS A 66 0.05 -0.03 11.61
CA HIS A 66 0.83 1.18 11.89
C HIS A 66 2.29 1.08 11.39
N TRP A 67 2.96 -0.04 11.63
CA TRP A 67 4.34 -0.24 11.14
C TRP A 67 4.42 -0.31 9.62
N ILE A 68 3.49 -1.02 8.98
CA ILE A 68 3.40 -1.15 7.52
C ILE A 68 3.17 0.22 6.89
N GLU A 69 2.18 0.97 7.37
CA GLU A 69 1.86 2.30 6.84
C GLU A 69 3.03 3.26 7.02
N ARG A 70 3.68 3.25 8.20
CA ARG A 70 4.84 4.09 8.47
C ARG A 70 6.04 3.74 7.58
N ALA A 71 6.25 2.46 7.29
CA ALA A 71 7.29 2.01 6.37
C ALA A 71 6.97 2.46 4.95
N ALA A 72 5.78 2.13 4.43
CA ALA A 72 5.37 2.46 3.07
C ALA A 72 5.34 3.98 2.80
N LYS A 73 4.96 4.79 3.79
CA LYS A 73 4.99 6.26 3.68
C LYS A 73 6.37 6.83 3.38
N LYS A 74 7.45 6.14 3.76
CA LYS A 74 8.83 6.58 3.46
C LYS A 74 9.19 6.38 2.00
N ASP A 75 8.52 5.45 1.32
CA ASP A 75 8.77 5.09 -0.07
C ASP A 75 7.85 5.84 -1.05
N LEU A 76 6.93 6.66 -0.54
CA LEU A 76 6.12 7.54 -1.38
C LEU A 76 7.03 8.56 -2.07
N ARG A 77 6.75 8.81 -3.35
CA ARG A 77 7.42 9.88 -4.08
C ARG A 77 7.07 11.19 -3.39
N GLN A 78 8.09 11.91 -2.89
CA GLN A 78 7.84 13.28 -2.42
C GLN A 78 7.36 14.10 -3.62
N PRO A 79 6.33 14.96 -3.45
CA PRO A 79 6.01 15.93 -4.49
C PRO A 79 7.31 16.67 -4.85
N PRO A 80 7.60 16.88 -6.15
CA PRO A 80 8.78 17.64 -6.53
C PRO A 80 8.73 18.96 -5.76
N LEU A 81 9.76 19.23 -4.95
CA LEU A 81 9.90 20.48 -4.22
C LEU A 81 9.87 21.59 -5.27
N GLY A 82 8.72 22.22 -5.44
CA GLY A 82 8.55 23.38 -6.30
C GLY A 82 9.36 24.52 -5.70
N PHE A 83 10.32 25.00 -6.47
CA PHE A 83 10.92 26.32 -6.29
C PHE A 83 9.92 27.39 -6.74
#